data_AF-A0A3S4HQC7-F1
#
_entry.id   AF-A0A3S4HQC7-F1
#
_cell.length_a   1.000
_cell.length_b   1.000
_cell.length_c   1.000
_cell.angle_alpha   90.00
_cell.angle_beta   90.00
_cell.angle_gamma   90.00
#
_symmetry.space_group_name_H-M   'P 1'
#
loop_
_entity.id
_entity.type
_entity.pdbx_description
1 polymer ?
#
loop_
_entity_poly.entity_id
_entity_poly.type
_entity_poly.pdbx_seq_one_letter_code
_entity_poly.pdbx_strand_id
1 'polypeptide(L)' 'MTKRINKETQVCMSLAARPSNFGTRFHNYLYEALDLNYLYKAFLADRSYAGH' A
#
# COMPACT_ATOMS: atom_id res chain seq x y z
N MET A 1 -3.85 10.83 -12.79
CA MET A 1 -5.32 10.88 -12.64
C MET A 1 -5.63 10.41 -11.22
N THR A 2 -6.53 11.02 -10.44
CA THR A 2 -6.75 10.53 -9.06
C THR A 2 -7.49 9.20 -9.11
N LYS A 3 -6.79 8.09 -8.82
CA LYS A 3 -7.37 6.75 -8.83
C LYS A 3 -8.51 6.68 -7.80
N ARG A 4 -9.71 6.33 -8.25
CA ARG A 4 -10.87 6.16 -7.36
C ARG A 4 -10.78 4.81 -6.66
N ILE A 5 -10.75 4.85 -5.33
CA ILE A 5 -10.82 3.68 -4.47
C ILE A 5 -12.30 3.31 -4.28
N ASN A 6 -12.60 2.02 -4.32
CA ASN A 6 -13.95 1.49 -4.07
C ASN A 6 -13.89 0.26 -3.14
N LYS A 7 -15.04 -0.33 -2.82
CA LYS A 7 -15.16 -1.48 -1.91
C LYS A 7 -14.46 -2.76 -2.40
N GLU A 8 -14.18 -2.86 -3.70
CA GLU A 8 -13.54 -4.01 -4.34
C GLU A 8 -12.02 -3.80 -4.49
N THR A 9 -11.50 -2.61 -4.17
CA THR A 9 -10.06 -2.34 -4.25
C THR A 9 -9.28 -3.23 -3.29
N GLN A 10 -8.37 -4.04 -3.84
CA GLN A 10 -7.50 -4.89 -3.04
C GLN A 10 -6.29 -4.10 -2.52
N VAL A 11 -5.97 -4.28 -1.24
CA VAL A 11 -4.82 -3.61 -0.61
C VAL A 11 -3.62 -4.55 -0.62
N CYS A 12 -2.55 -4.13 -1.29
CA CYS A 12 -1.22 -4.69 -1.15
C CYS A 12 -0.41 -3.85 -0.17
N MET A 13 0.45 -4.51 0.62
CA MET A 13 1.22 -3.82 1.64
C MET A 13 2.60 -4.42 1.87
N SER A 14 3.48 -3.61 2.44
CA SER A 14 4.72 -4.05 3.08
C SER A 14 4.78 -3.60 4.53
N LEU A 15 5.48 -4.38 5.35
CA LEU A 15 5.71 -4.13 6.76
C LEU A 15 7.22 -3.96 7.00
N ALA A 16 7.62 -2.84 7.58
CA ALA A 16 9.01 -2.56 7.92
C ALA A 16 9.12 -1.65 9.14
N ALA A 17 10.24 -1.72 9.86
CA ALA A 17 10.53 -0.78 10.97
C ALA A 17 10.79 0.66 10.49
N ARG A 18 11.19 0.82 9.22
CA ARG A 18 11.36 2.12 8.54
C ARG A 18 10.76 2.05 7.13
N PRO A 19 9.44 2.27 6.99
CA PRO A 19 8.79 2.21 5.68
C PRO A 19 9.32 3.29 4.72
N SER A 20 9.28 3.00 3.42
CA SER A 20 9.73 3.90 2.35
C SER A 20 8.62 4.14 1.32
N ASN A 21 8.72 5.25 0.59
CA ASN A 21 7.78 5.62 -0.47
C ASN A 21 8.04 4.92 -1.81
N PHE A 22 9.17 4.24 -1.97
CA PHE A 22 9.51 3.60 -3.25
C PHE A 22 8.44 2.61 -3.71
N GLY A 23 8.10 1.62 -2.87
CA GLY A 23 7.07 0.63 -3.19
C GLY A 23 5.70 1.27 -3.46
N THR A 24 5.32 2.27 -2.64
CA THR A 24 4.08 3.03 -2.84
C THR A 24 4.04 3.71 -4.20
N ARG A 25 5.12 4.34 -4.66
CA ARG A 25 5.14 4.99 -5.98
C ARG A 25 5.19 3.98 -7.11
N PHE A 26 6.07 2.99 -7.00
CA PHE A 26 6.29 1.98 -8.03
C PHE A 26 5.04 1.15 -8.31
N HIS A 27 4.45 0.54 -7.28
CA HIS A 27 3.28 -0.32 -7.45
C HIS A 27 2.05 0.47 -7.90
N ASN A 28 1.76 1.63 -7.29
CA ASN A 28 0.58 2.40 -7.69
C ASN A 28 0.69 2.96 -9.11
N TYR A 29 1.90 3.32 -9.57
CA TYR A 29 2.12 3.69 -10.98
C TYR A 29 1.77 2.54 -11.92
N LEU A 30 2.25 1.33 -11.64
CA LEU A 30 1.93 0.15 -12.45
C LEU A 30 0.44 -0.21 -12.38
N TYR A 31 -0.19 -0.11 -11.22
CA TYR A 31 -1.62 -0.37 -11.09
C TYR A 31 -2.48 0.65 -11.85
N GLU A 32 -2.03 1.90 -12.01
CA GLU A 32 -2.69 2.89 -12.89
C GLU A 32 -2.41 2.56 -14.36
N ALA A 33 -1.17 2.27 -14.73
CA ALA A 33 -0.78 1.96 -16.11
C ALA A 33 -1.41 0.68 -16.66
N LEU A 34 -1.75 -0.28 -15.79
CA LEU A 34 -2.35 -1.57 -16.15
C LEU A 34 -3.86 -1.64 -15.85
N ASP A 35 -4.47 -0.55 -15.40
CA ASP A 35 -5.90 -0.48 -15.01
C ASP A 35 -6.33 -1.56 -14.00
N LEU A 36 -5.49 -1.77 -12.97
CA LEU A 36 -5.72 -2.80 -11.94
C LEU A 36 -6.38 -2.20 -10.70
N ASN A 37 -7.42 -2.83 -10.13
CA ASN A 37 -8.10 -2.36 -8.92
C ASN A 37 -7.34 -2.68 -7.61
N TYR A 38 -6.10 -2.20 -7.51
CA TYR A 38 -5.21 -2.39 -6.36
C TYR A 38 -4.72 -1.06 -5.79
N LEU A 39 -4.40 -1.07 -4.50
CA LEU A 39 -3.72 0.01 -3.78
C LEU A 39 -2.50 -0.56 -3.06
N TYR A 40 -1.33 0.07 -3.21
CA TYR A 40 -0.15 -0.28 -2.41
C TYR A 40 0.09 0.73 -1.27
N LYS A 41 0.37 0.23 -0.07
CA LYS A 41 0.81 1.05 1.07
C LYS A 41 1.88 0.37 1.92
N ALA A 42 2.95 1.11 2.23
CA ALA A 42 3.93 0.70 3.23
C ALA A 42 3.45 1.08 4.65
N PHE A 43 3.58 0.14 5.60
CA PHE A 43 3.20 0.32 6.99
C PHE A 43 4.40 0.13 7.93
N LEU A 44 4.38 0.88 9.04
CA LEU A 44 5.29 0.68 10.16
C LEU A 44 4.90 -0.59 10.91
N ALA A 45 5.84 -1.50 11.08
CA ALA A 45 5.69 -2.62 12.00
C ALA A 45 6.06 -2.14 13.42
N ASP A 46 5.06 -1.80 14.22
CA ASP A 46 5.23 -1.42 15.63
C ASP A 46 4.85 -2.57 16.56
N ARG A 47 5.66 -2.79 17.60
CA ARG A 47 5.48 -3.83 18.62
C ARG A 47 4.71 -3.33 19.84
N SER A 48 4.39 -2.03 19.94
CA SER A 48 3.70 -1.43 21.09
C SER A 48 2.34 -2.07 21.44
N TYR A 49 1.69 -2.73 20.47
CA TYR A 49 0.40 -3.41 20.66
C TYR A 49 0.51 -4.95 20.83
N ALA A 50 1.73 -5.50 20.80
CA ALA A 50 1.96 -6.94 20.98
C ALA A 50 2.14 -7.27 22.48
N GLY A 51 1.10 -7.11 23.29
CA GLY A 51 1.14 -7.49 24.71
C GLY A 51 0.14 -6.78 25.62
N HIS A 52 -1.14 -7.17 25.52
CA HIS A 52 -2.06 -7.35 26.64
C HIS A 52 -2.78 -8.69 26.44
#